data_AF-A0A3M2ED51-F1
#
_entry.id   AF-A0A3M2ED51-F1
#
_cell.length_a   1.000
_cell.length_b   1.000
_cell.length_c   1.000
_cell.angle_alpha   90.00
_cell.angle_beta   90.00
_cell.angle_gamma   90.00
#
_symmetry.space_group_name_H-M   'P 1'
#
loop_
_entity.id
_entity.type
_entity.pdbx_description
1 polymer ?
#
loop_
_entity_poly.entity_id
_entity_poly.type
_entity_poly.pdbx_seq_one_letter_code
_entity_poly.pdbx_strand_id
1 'polypeptide(L)'
;MAGAATYPTFVIDAANSSVQITSQSGSCVGGPCLSVELFPTLAGSSFTPTAVGDSLRIPFIRWTLGSDAAADFTYNIVATLAFSAPDAASATNVGGGTGVVLSGTIVGGTLVWDDASVPVQFAQGSILDVAFQGGTLNRSRTNVTTRALLTATALVPVPLPAAAPLLAGALGLLGLAGLRRRRRAADPAG
;
A
#
# COMPACT_ATOMS: atom_id res chain seq x y z
N MET A 1 -16.02 -24.29 -16.34
CA MET A 1 -15.74 -22.83 -16.31
C MET A 1 -14.98 -22.56 -15.03
N ALA A 2 -13.70 -22.17 -15.12
CA ALA A 2 -12.93 -21.79 -13.95
C ALA A 2 -13.50 -20.46 -13.42
N GLY A 3 -13.94 -20.41 -12.16
CA GLY A 3 -14.25 -19.13 -11.52
C GLY A 3 -12.96 -18.33 -11.40
N ALA A 4 -12.99 -17.04 -11.73
CA ALA A 4 -11.85 -16.16 -11.48
C ALA A 4 -11.59 -16.12 -9.96
N ALA A 5 -10.36 -16.46 -9.55
CA ALA A 5 -9.97 -16.30 -8.16
C ALA A 5 -10.09 -14.82 -7.77
N THR A 6 -10.75 -14.56 -6.65
CA THR A 6 -10.78 -13.22 -6.05
C THR A 6 -9.82 -13.21 -4.87
N TYR A 7 -9.04 -12.15 -4.72
CA TYR A 7 -8.06 -11.99 -3.65
C TYR A 7 -8.55 -10.96 -2.62
N PRO A 8 -8.05 -11.02 -1.38
CA PRO A 8 -8.45 -10.07 -0.35
C PRO A 8 -8.00 -8.64 -0.68
N THR A 9 -8.75 -7.68 -0.18
CA THR A 9 -8.33 -6.27 -0.16
C THR A 9 -7.51 -6.02 1.10
N PHE A 10 -6.31 -5.51 0.90
CA PHE A 10 -5.43 -5.08 1.98
C PHE A 10 -5.71 -3.62 2.30
N VAL A 11 -6.18 -3.35 3.51
CA VAL A 11 -6.54 -1.99 3.94
C VAL A 11 -5.45 -1.47 4.85
N ILE A 12 -4.90 -0.30 4.50
CA ILE A 12 -3.86 0.35 5.30
C ILE A 12 -4.47 0.93 6.55
N ASP A 13 -3.84 0.64 7.69
CA ASP A 13 -4.17 1.20 8.98
C ASP A 13 -3.27 2.38 9.29
N ALA A 14 -3.71 3.58 8.90
CA ALA A 14 -2.97 4.80 9.15
C ALA A 14 -2.85 5.15 10.65
N ALA A 15 -3.75 4.64 11.50
CA ALA A 15 -3.72 4.91 12.94
C ALA A 15 -2.63 4.09 13.65
N ASN A 16 -2.33 2.90 13.14
CA ASN A 16 -1.25 2.03 13.63
C ASN A 16 0.04 2.10 12.78
N SER A 17 0.03 2.90 11.71
CA SER A 17 1.25 3.24 10.96
C SER A 17 2.00 4.37 11.66
N SER A 18 3.30 4.47 11.44
CA SER A 18 4.10 5.54 12.02
C SER A 18 5.35 5.84 11.18
N VAL A 19 5.86 7.06 11.35
CA VAL A 19 7.17 7.46 10.85
C VAL A 19 7.79 8.36 11.89
N GLN A 20 9.04 8.10 12.26
CA GLN A 20 9.73 8.86 13.29
C GLN A 20 11.22 8.96 12.99
N ILE A 21 11.77 10.18 13.09
CA ILE A 21 13.21 10.39 13.18
C ILE A 21 13.65 10.01 14.60
N THR A 22 14.52 9.02 14.72
CA THR A 22 14.99 8.50 16.02
C THR A 22 16.22 9.23 16.53
N SER A 23 17.03 9.77 15.62
CA SER A 23 18.16 10.63 15.97
C SER A 23 18.46 11.58 14.83
N GLN A 24 18.90 12.79 15.16
CA GLN A 24 19.39 13.75 14.19
C GLN A 24 20.56 14.52 14.78
N SER A 25 21.56 14.80 13.95
CA SER A 25 22.72 15.61 14.30
C SER A 25 23.10 16.51 13.14
N GLY A 26 23.70 17.67 13.41
CA GLY A 26 24.12 18.61 12.38
C GLY A 26 24.00 20.07 12.83
N SER A 27 24.19 20.99 11.90
CA SER A 27 24.18 22.45 12.14
C SER A 27 22.75 23.03 12.16
N CYS A 28 21.83 22.38 12.87
CA CYS A 28 20.44 22.82 12.98
C CYS A 28 20.32 24.00 13.95
N VAL A 29 19.91 25.17 13.47
CA VAL A 29 19.72 26.36 14.33
C VAL A 29 18.27 26.42 14.81
N GLY A 30 18.06 26.37 16.13
CA GLY A 30 16.74 26.65 16.74
C GLY A 30 15.75 25.48 16.78
N GLY A 31 16.16 24.25 16.43
CA GLY A 31 15.28 23.07 16.45
C GLY A 31 15.82 21.90 15.61
N PRO A 32 15.02 20.84 15.37
CA PRO A 32 15.39 19.77 14.47
C PRO A 32 15.49 20.29 13.02
N CYS A 33 16.50 19.89 12.24
CA CYS A 33 16.60 20.33 10.84
C CYS A 33 15.48 19.75 9.96
N LEU A 34 14.94 18.60 10.36
CA LEU A 34 13.99 17.83 9.57
C LEU A 34 12.93 17.25 10.49
N SER A 35 11.68 17.33 10.05
CA SER A 35 10.57 16.61 10.65
C SER A 35 9.92 15.71 9.62
N VAL A 36 9.27 14.66 10.12
CA VAL A 36 8.55 13.68 9.31
C VAL A 36 7.17 13.47 9.88
N GLU A 37 6.24 13.21 8.98
CA GLU A 37 4.88 12.80 9.32
C GLU A 37 4.35 11.87 8.24
N LEU A 38 3.33 11.09 8.60
CA LEU A 38 2.62 10.27 7.63
C LEU A 38 1.94 11.16 6.60
N PHE A 39 1.95 10.71 5.35
CA PHE A 39 1.27 11.45 4.30
C PHE A 39 -0.25 11.43 4.53
N PRO A 40 -0.97 12.58 4.46
CA PRO A 40 -2.37 12.66 4.88
C PRO A 40 -3.33 11.72 4.14
N THR A 41 -3.03 11.38 2.88
CA THR A 41 -3.89 10.49 2.07
C THR A 41 -3.62 9.01 2.31
N LEU A 42 -2.76 8.66 3.28
CA LEU A 42 -2.52 7.27 3.64
C LEU A 42 -3.77 6.64 4.27
N ALA A 43 -4.53 7.41 5.04
CA ALA A 43 -5.80 6.97 5.61
C ALA A 43 -6.81 6.65 4.50
N GLY A 44 -7.40 5.44 4.55
CA GLY A 44 -8.36 4.97 3.55
C GLY A 44 -7.74 4.42 2.26
N SER A 45 -6.40 4.40 2.16
CA SER A 45 -5.71 3.70 1.08
C SER A 45 -5.88 2.19 1.23
N SER A 46 -6.09 1.51 0.11
CA SER A 46 -6.21 0.05 0.06
C SER A 46 -5.60 -0.50 -1.22
N PHE A 47 -5.27 -1.79 -1.18
CA PHE A 47 -4.69 -2.52 -2.29
C PHE A 47 -5.45 -3.82 -2.51
N THR A 48 -6.07 -3.98 -3.67
CA THR A 48 -6.74 -5.22 -4.08
C THR A 48 -5.97 -5.80 -5.27
N PRO A 49 -4.95 -6.64 -5.04
CA PRO A 49 -4.24 -7.28 -6.13
C PRO A 49 -5.17 -8.24 -6.89
N THR A 50 -4.96 -8.32 -8.19
CA THR A 50 -5.63 -9.26 -9.10
C THR A 50 -4.76 -10.49 -9.39
N ALA A 51 -3.45 -10.38 -9.16
CA ALA A 51 -2.47 -11.45 -9.30
C ALA A 51 -1.24 -11.24 -8.41
N VAL A 52 -0.45 -12.31 -8.23
CA VAL A 52 0.90 -12.20 -7.67
C VAL A 52 1.77 -11.39 -8.64
N GLY A 53 2.59 -10.49 -8.10
CA GLY A 53 3.39 -9.51 -8.82
C GLY A 53 2.73 -8.14 -8.96
N ASP A 54 1.41 -8.05 -8.73
CA ASP A 54 0.72 -6.76 -8.72
C ASP A 54 1.32 -5.85 -7.66
N SER A 55 1.43 -4.57 -7.99
CA SER A 55 2.09 -3.61 -7.12
C SER A 55 1.35 -2.27 -7.06
N LEU A 56 1.37 -1.64 -5.89
CA LEU A 56 0.78 -0.33 -5.65
C LEU A 56 1.82 0.60 -5.02
N ARG A 57 1.96 1.80 -5.60
CA ARG A 57 2.78 2.88 -5.00
C ARG A 57 1.87 3.85 -4.27
N ILE A 58 2.17 4.10 -3.00
CA ILE A 58 1.44 5.03 -2.15
C ILE A 58 2.38 6.13 -1.65
N PRO A 59 1.93 7.40 -1.57
CA PRO A 59 2.66 8.39 -0.80
C PRO A 59 2.63 8.00 0.68
N PHE A 60 3.77 8.06 1.35
CA PHE A 60 3.93 7.50 2.70
C PHE A 60 4.50 8.50 3.70
N ILE A 61 5.63 9.14 3.39
CA ILE A 61 6.27 10.12 4.30
C ILE A 61 6.19 11.50 3.69
N ARG A 62 5.73 12.48 4.47
CA ARG A 62 5.94 13.90 4.21
C ARG A 62 7.08 14.40 5.09
N TRP A 63 8.10 14.95 4.44
CA TRP A 63 9.27 15.53 5.07
C TRP A 63 9.09 17.04 5.11
N THR A 64 9.42 17.68 6.22
CA THR A 64 9.36 19.14 6.37
C THR A 64 10.67 19.65 6.95
N LEU A 65 11.20 20.74 6.38
CA LEU A 65 12.37 21.42 6.94
C LEU A 65 12.01 22.21 8.18
N GLY A 66 12.83 22.07 9.22
CA GLY A 66 12.67 22.83 10.48
C GLY A 66 13.43 24.15 10.51
N SER A 67 14.32 24.42 9.55
CA SER A 67 15.06 25.68 9.47
C SER A 67 15.34 26.13 8.04
N ASP A 68 15.29 27.44 7.82
CA ASP A 68 15.67 28.06 6.54
C ASP A 68 17.17 28.39 6.44
N ALA A 69 17.93 28.18 7.54
CA ALA A 69 19.36 28.42 7.59
C ALA A 69 20.14 27.38 6.77
N ALA A 70 21.37 27.73 6.40
CA ALA A 70 22.31 26.75 5.87
C ALA A 70 22.60 25.70 6.95
N ALA A 71 22.31 24.44 6.66
CA ALA A 71 22.46 23.36 7.61
C ALA A 71 22.88 22.08 6.89
N ASP A 72 23.84 21.36 7.44
CA ASP A 72 24.09 19.97 7.16
C ASP A 72 23.47 19.12 8.26
N PHE A 73 22.90 17.97 7.91
CA PHE A 73 22.34 17.07 8.90
C PHE A 73 22.48 15.61 8.50
N THR A 74 22.58 14.76 9.51
CA THR A 74 22.46 13.30 9.40
C THR A 74 21.30 12.86 10.27
N TYR A 75 20.52 11.87 9.83
CA TYR A 75 19.37 11.39 10.56
C TYR A 75 19.21 9.87 10.44
N ASN A 76 18.60 9.29 11.47
CA ASN A 76 18.07 7.93 11.46
C ASN A 76 16.56 7.99 11.55
N ILE A 77 15.88 7.06 10.88
CA ILE A 77 14.43 7.03 10.75
C ILE A 77 13.92 5.60 10.93
N VAL A 78 12.78 5.48 11.60
CA VAL A 78 12.01 4.23 11.68
C VAL A 78 10.66 4.50 11.04
N ALA A 79 10.24 3.57 10.19
CA ALA A 79 8.96 3.60 9.51
C ALA A 79 8.21 2.30 9.72
N THR A 80 6.95 2.40 10.12
CA THR A 80 6.04 1.27 10.24
C THR A 80 4.82 1.51 9.36
N LEU A 81 4.53 0.57 8.47
CA LEU A 81 3.29 0.54 7.70
C LEU A 81 2.42 -0.62 8.22
N ALA A 82 1.25 -0.29 8.75
CA ALA A 82 0.30 -1.25 9.29
C ALA A 82 -0.90 -1.45 8.35
N PHE A 83 -1.52 -2.61 8.47
CA PHE A 83 -2.72 -3.02 7.76
C PHE A 83 -3.76 -3.47 8.78
N SER A 84 -5.03 -3.15 8.52
CA SER A 84 -6.17 -3.55 9.36
C SER A 84 -6.98 -4.69 8.74
N ALA A 85 -6.90 -4.86 7.42
CA ALA A 85 -7.58 -5.92 6.69
C ALA A 85 -6.63 -6.56 5.66
N PRO A 86 -6.84 -7.85 5.34
CA PRO A 86 -7.91 -8.73 5.86
C PRO A 86 -7.69 -9.18 7.32
N ASP A 87 -6.49 -9.01 7.84
CA ASP A 87 -6.13 -9.15 9.25
C ASP A 87 -5.03 -8.15 9.61
N ALA A 88 -4.83 -7.93 10.91
CA ALA A 88 -3.88 -6.95 11.40
C ALA A 88 -2.44 -7.45 11.22
N ALA A 89 -1.64 -6.72 10.44
CA ALA A 89 -0.24 -7.01 10.20
C ALA A 89 0.53 -5.71 9.93
N SER A 90 1.86 -5.73 10.04
CA SER A 90 2.68 -4.55 9.77
C SER A 90 4.08 -4.91 9.26
N ALA A 91 4.68 -3.97 8.54
CA ALA A 91 6.10 -3.96 8.21
C ALA A 91 6.76 -2.78 8.91
N THR A 92 7.89 -3.03 9.58
CA THR A 92 8.74 -1.98 10.12
C THR A 92 10.11 -2.06 9.47
N ASN A 93 10.64 -0.93 9.05
CA ASN A 93 12.00 -0.83 8.51
C ASN A 93 12.71 0.37 9.15
N VAL A 94 14.03 0.26 9.22
CA VAL A 94 14.91 1.31 9.72
C VAL A 94 15.71 1.84 8.53
N GLY A 95 16.06 3.10 8.58
CA GLY A 95 16.91 3.70 7.60
C GLY A 95 17.60 4.93 8.14
N GLY A 96 18.32 5.59 7.26
CA GLY A 96 19.01 6.81 7.57
C GLY A 96 19.36 7.60 6.34
N GLY A 97 19.96 8.76 6.58
CA GLY A 97 20.25 9.67 5.50
C GLY A 97 21.07 10.86 5.94
N THR A 98 21.53 11.58 4.93
CA THR A 98 22.19 12.88 5.10
C THR A 98 21.46 13.92 4.27
N GLY A 99 21.59 15.19 4.64
CA GLY A 99 20.99 16.29 3.92
C GLY A 99 21.78 17.58 4.09
N VAL A 100 21.66 18.45 3.09
CA VAL A 100 22.22 19.79 3.07
C VAL A 100 21.12 20.75 2.64
N VAL A 101 20.86 21.74 3.49
CA VAL A 101 19.98 22.87 3.25
C VAL A 101 20.84 24.08 2.94
N LEU A 102 20.48 24.81 1.89
CA LEU A 102 21.01 26.14 1.59
C LEU A 102 19.84 27.08 1.33
N SER A 103 19.76 28.17 2.10
CA SER A 103 18.72 29.20 1.95
C SER A 103 17.29 28.63 1.92
N GLY A 104 16.97 27.77 2.89
CA GLY A 104 15.67 27.12 3.02
C GLY A 104 15.31 26.17 1.88
N THR A 105 16.30 25.59 1.20
CA THR A 105 16.06 24.57 0.16
C THR A 105 16.97 23.38 0.39
N ILE A 106 16.43 22.16 0.31
CA ILE A 106 17.26 20.95 0.30
C ILE A 106 17.97 20.88 -1.04
N VAL A 107 19.27 21.12 -1.03
CA VAL A 107 20.12 21.11 -2.24
C VAL A 107 20.78 19.76 -2.47
N GLY A 108 20.91 18.96 -1.41
CA GLY A 108 21.46 17.62 -1.42
C GLY A 108 20.82 16.80 -0.32
N GLY A 109 20.45 15.56 -0.58
CA GLY A 109 20.07 14.66 0.50
C GLY A 109 19.86 13.23 0.03
N THR A 110 20.03 12.28 0.93
CA THR A 110 19.88 10.85 0.65
C THR A 110 19.02 10.21 1.72
N LEU A 111 18.21 9.25 1.32
CA LEU A 111 17.50 8.34 2.19
C LEU A 111 17.82 6.92 1.74
N VAL A 112 18.35 6.12 2.65
CA VAL A 112 18.64 4.70 2.44
C VAL A 112 17.95 3.93 3.55
N TRP A 113 17.27 2.84 3.18
CA TRP A 113 16.67 1.90 4.10
C TRP A 113 17.60 0.71 4.28
N ASP A 114 17.60 0.13 5.48
CA ASP A 114 18.47 -1.01 5.81
C ASP A 114 18.08 -2.23 4.99
N ASP A 115 16.78 -2.48 4.87
CA ASP A 115 16.22 -3.53 4.00
C ASP A 115 15.58 -2.95 2.74
N ALA A 116 15.81 -3.62 1.59
CA ALA A 116 15.21 -3.23 0.31
C ALA A 116 13.68 -3.42 0.27
N SER A 117 13.19 -4.47 0.93
CA SER A 117 11.78 -4.74 1.17
C SER A 117 11.61 -5.52 2.48
N VAL A 118 10.47 -5.33 3.14
CA VAL A 118 10.09 -6.07 4.35
C VAL A 118 8.82 -6.86 4.05
N PRO A 119 8.83 -8.19 4.19
CA PRO A 119 7.64 -9.00 3.97
C PRO A 119 6.64 -8.83 5.12
N VAL A 120 5.38 -8.61 4.77
CA VAL A 120 4.24 -8.60 5.67
C VAL A 120 3.48 -9.90 5.47
N GLN A 121 3.60 -10.78 6.45
CA GLN A 121 2.86 -12.02 6.47
C GLN A 121 1.55 -11.84 7.23
N PHE A 122 0.45 -12.15 6.56
CA PHE A 122 -0.88 -12.07 7.12
C PHE A 122 -1.35 -13.46 7.59
N ALA A 123 -2.28 -13.51 8.55
CA ALA A 123 -2.71 -14.72 9.25
C ALA A 123 -3.45 -15.74 8.36
N GLN A 124 -4.22 -15.24 7.40
CA GLN A 124 -4.81 -16.01 6.30
C GLN A 124 -3.79 -16.57 5.28
N GLY A 125 -2.50 -16.26 5.41
CA GLY A 125 -1.39 -16.82 4.63
C GLY A 125 -0.97 -16.01 3.39
N SER A 126 -1.55 -14.83 3.16
CA SER A 126 -1.06 -13.94 2.09
C SER A 126 0.20 -13.20 2.53
N ILE A 127 1.03 -12.79 1.56
CA ILE A 127 2.27 -12.05 1.80
C ILE A 127 2.32 -10.85 0.85
N LEU A 128 2.55 -9.67 1.44
CA LEU A 128 2.90 -8.45 0.71
C LEU A 128 4.33 -8.05 1.05
N ASP A 129 5.13 -7.75 0.04
CA ASP A 129 6.41 -7.08 0.24
C ASP A 129 6.20 -5.57 0.28
N VAL A 130 6.71 -4.93 1.33
CA VAL A 130 6.68 -3.48 1.51
C VAL A 130 8.09 -2.93 1.31
N ALA A 131 8.30 -2.20 0.22
CA ALA A 131 9.53 -1.48 -0.05
C ALA A 131 9.32 0.02 0.21
N PHE A 132 9.89 0.53 1.30
CA PHE A 132 9.98 1.97 1.53
C PHE A 132 10.95 2.58 0.53
N GLN A 133 10.53 3.62 -0.19
CA GLN A 133 11.36 4.20 -1.24
C GLN A 133 12.35 5.18 -0.64
N GLY A 134 13.62 4.81 -0.75
CA GLY A 134 14.75 5.71 -0.55
C GLY A 134 14.96 6.63 -1.77
N GLY A 135 16.13 7.27 -1.80
CA GLY A 135 16.58 8.08 -2.91
C GLY A 135 16.95 9.50 -2.50
N THR A 136 16.99 10.39 -3.48
CA THR A 136 17.53 11.73 -3.29
C THR A 136 16.45 12.71 -2.83
N LEU A 137 16.69 13.40 -1.72
CA LEU A 137 15.83 14.47 -1.21
C LEU A 137 16.24 15.81 -1.85
N ASN A 138 16.23 15.94 -3.18
CA ASN A 138 16.74 17.14 -3.86
C ASN A 138 15.64 18.12 -4.28
N ARG A 139 15.96 19.42 -4.19
CA ARG A 139 15.26 20.57 -4.78
C ARG A 139 13.80 20.72 -4.35
N SER A 140 13.55 20.64 -3.04
CA SER A 140 12.30 21.15 -2.48
C SER A 140 12.57 22.29 -1.50
N ARG A 141 11.72 23.31 -1.55
CA ARG A 141 11.79 24.48 -0.69
C ARG A 141 11.30 24.21 0.73
N THR A 142 10.48 23.19 0.95
CA THR A 142 9.94 22.98 2.30
C THR A 142 9.49 21.56 2.54
N ASN A 143 8.77 20.97 1.57
CA ASN A 143 8.17 19.65 1.73
C ASN A 143 8.63 18.67 0.64
N VAL A 144 9.11 17.49 1.06
CA VAL A 144 9.40 16.37 0.15
C VAL A 144 8.43 15.23 0.47
N THR A 145 8.04 14.44 -0.52
CA THR A 145 7.22 13.26 -0.30
C THR A 145 7.95 12.02 -0.81
N THR A 146 8.13 11.04 0.05
CA THR A 146 8.60 9.70 -0.35
C THR A 146 7.46 8.70 -0.29
N ARG A 147 7.63 7.59 -0.99
CA ARG A 147 6.58 6.61 -1.26
C ARG A 147 6.90 5.28 -0.61
N ALA A 148 5.89 4.43 -0.45
CA ALA A 148 6.06 3.00 -0.25
C ALA A 148 5.53 2.25 -1.49
N LEU A 149 6.18 1.14 -1.83
CA LEU A 149 5.76 0.20 -2.85
C LEU A 149 5.28 -1.07 -2.15
N LEU A 150 4.03 -1.44 -2.41
CA LEU A 150 3.45 -2.71 -2.00
C LEU A 150 3.53 -3.65 -3.19
N THR A 151 3.96 -4.89 -2.99
CA THR A 151 3.99 -5.91 -4.03
C THR A 151 3.39 -7.21 -3.48
N ALA A 152 2.40 -7.76 -4.17
CA ALA A 152 1.82 -9.05 -3.80
C ALA A 152 2.78 -10.18 -4.17
N THR A 153 3.33 -10.90 -3.19
CA THR A 153 4.28 -12.00 -3.43
C THR A 153 3.64 -13.37 -3.23
N ALA A 154 2.67 -13.48 -2.32
CA ALA A 154 1.81 -14.65 -2.18
C ALA A 154 0.38 -14.22 -1.86
N LEU A 155 -0.61 -14.83 -2.52
CA LEU A 155 -2.01 -14.48 -2.32
C LEU A 155 -2.85 -15.73 -2.08
N VAL A 156 -3.67 -15.70 -1.03
CA VAL A 156 -4.64 -16.74 -0.72
C VAL A 156 -6.02 -16.28 -1.23
N PRO A 157 -6.65 -17.02 -2.16
CA PRO A 157 -7.96 -16.67 -2.68
C PRO A 157 -9.03 -16.65 -1.59
N VAL A 158 -9.93 -15.67 -1.64
CA VAL A 158 -11.13 -15.65 -0.80
C VAL A 158 -12.26 -16.43 -1.47
N PRO A 159 -13.08 -17.21 -0.71
CA PRO A 159 -14.23 -17.92 -1.28
C PRO A 159 -15.18 -16.95 -1.99
N LEU A 160 -15.51 -17.24 -3.24
CA LEU A 160 -16.50 -16.48 -4.00
C LEU A 160 -17.83 -16.47 -3.24
N PRO A 161 -18.56 -15.33 -3.18
CA PRO A 161 -19.89 -15.30 -2.59
C PRO A 161 -20.77 -16.36 -3.27
N ALA A 162 -21.44 -17.19 -2.46
CA ALA A 162 -22.29 -18.30 -2.91
C ALA A 162 -23.44 -17.91 -3.86
N ALA A 163 -23.63 -16.62 -4.12
CA ALA A 163 -24.58 -16.09 -5.11
C ALA A 163 -24.23 -16.48 -6.56
N ALA A 164 -22.95 -16.69 -6.89
CA ALA A 164 -22.54 -17.04 -8.26
C ALA A 164 -23.11 -18.39 -8.76
N PRO A 165 -23.02 -19.50 -7.99
CA PRO A 165 -23.67 -20.75 -8.40
C PRO A 165 -25.21 -20.68 -8.35
N LEU A 166 -25.80 -19.88 -7.46
CA LEU A 166 -27.26 -19.69 -7.39
C LEU A 166 -27.80 -18.98 -8.64
N LEU A 167 -27.09 -17.97 -9.16
CA LEU A 167 -27.49 -17.26 -10.37
C LEU A 167 -27.37 -18.15 -11.62
N ALA A 168 -26.29 -18.95 -11.70
CA ALA A 168 -26.11 -19.93 -12.78
C ALA A 168 -27.19 -21.03 -12.73
N GLY A 169 -27.54 -21.51 -11.54
CA GLY A 169 -28.64 -22.45 -11.34
C GLY A 169 -30.01 -21.88 -11.74
N ALA A 170 -30.30 -20.63 -11.37
CA ALA A 170 -31.55 -19.95 -11.71
C ALA A 170 -31.69 -19.75 -13.24
N LEU A 171 -30.61 -19.34 -13.92
CA LEU A 171 -30.60 -19.19 -15.39
C LEU A 171 -30.72 -20.54 -16.12
N GLY A 172 -30.07 -21.58 -15.60
CA GLY A 172 -30.17 -22.94 -16.17
C GLY A 172 -31.58 -23.51 -16.07
N LEU A 173 -32.28 -23.30 -14.94
CA LEU A 173 -33.65 -23.76 -14.74
C LEU A 173 -34.67 -22.98 -15.58
N LEU A 174 -34.48 -21.66 -15.76
CA LEU A 174 -35.32 -20.83 -16.63
C LEU A 174 -35.18 -21.22 -18.12
N GLY A 175 -33.97 -21.53 -18.59
CA GLY A 175 -33.74 -22.02 -19.95
C GLY A 175 -34.40 -23.37 -20.25
N LEU A 176 -34.34 -24.31 -19.30
CA LEU A 176 -35.01 -25.62 -19.41
C LEU A 176 -36.53 -25.52 -19.37
N ALA A 177 -37.09 -24.61 -18.56
CA ALA A 177 -38.53 -24.34 -18.53
C ALA A 177 -39.05 -23.71 -19.83
N GLY A 178 -38.27 -22.82 -20.44
CA GLY A 178 -38.57 -22.22 -21.75
C GLY A 178 -38.57 -23.24 -22.89
N LEU A 179 -37.61 -24.16 -22.91
CA LEU A 179 -37.54 -25.25 -23.89
C LEU A 179 -38.68 -26.26 -23.76
N ARG A 180 -39.14 -26.56 -22.52
CA ARG A 180 -40.31 -27.42 -22.29
C ARG A 180 -41.62 -26.81 -22.79
N ARG A 181 -41.79 -25.48 -22.70
CA ARG A 181 -42.99 -24.81 -23.25
C ARG A 181 -43.02 -24.82 -24.78
N ARG A 182 -41.87 -24.65 -25.45
CA ARG A 182 -41.80 -24.70 -26.92
C ARG A 182 -42.10 -26.08 -27.49
N ARG A 183 -41.76 -27.16 -26.79
CA ARG A 183 -42.10 -28.54 -27.21
C ARG A 183 -43.57 -28.90 -27.02
N ARG A 184 -44.32 -28.21 -26.15
CA ARG A 184 -45.78 -28.41 -25.99
C ARG A 184 -46.63 -27.55 -26.95
N ALA A 185 -46.07 -26.49 -27.50
CA ALA A 185 -46.77 -25.61 -28.45
C ALA A 185 -46.66 -26.06 -29.92
N ALA A 186 -45.84 -27.08 -30.20
CA ALA A 186 -45.57 -27.58 -31.56
C ALA A 186 -46.35 -28.86 -31.91
N ASP A 187 -47.35 -29.24 -31.11
CA ASP A 187 -48.23 -30.39 -31.40
C ASP A 187 -49.68 -29.91 -31.62
N PRO A 188 -50.04 -29.44 -32.83
CA PRO A 188 -51.40 -29.48 -33.28
C PRO A 188 -51.66 -30.85 -33.92
N ALA A 189 -52.39 -31.71 -33.21
CA ALA A 189 -53.18 -32.77 -33.84
C ALA A 189 -54.01 -32.14 -35.00
N GLY A 190 -54.09 -32.71 -36.20
CA GLY A 190 -54.23 -34.13 -36.49
C GLY A 190 -55.71 -34.47 -36.44
#